data_AF-A0A9X5I6F7-F1
#
_entry.id   AF-A0A9X5I6F7-F1
#
_cell.length_a   1.000
_cell.length_b   1.000
_cell.length_c   1.000
_cell.angle_alpha   90.00
_cell.angle_beta   90.00
_cell.angle_gamma   90.00
#
_symmetry.space_group_name_H-M   'P 1'
#
loop_
_entity.id
_entity.type
_entity.pdbx_description
1 polymer ?
#
loop_
_entity_poly.entity_id
_entity_poly.type
_entity_poly.pdbx_seq_one_letter_code
_entity_poly.pdbx_strand_id
1 'polypeptide(L)'
;MDAIVEAVHKSASDTLKKYEQTSIRLLAGLGVEGDTHMGITVKHLEKNLQAIAHLKHKDRLEIGTVRHNLIEHRDRVTSITIIPDGRTLVSGSTDRTIKIWQI
;
A
#
# COMPACT_ATOMS: atom_id res chain seq x y z
N MET A 1 -5.50 8.33 -10.70
CA MET A 1 -5.15 6.97 -11.16
C MET A 1 -4.78 7.07 -12.63
N ASP A 2 -3.66 6.50 -13.07
CA ASP A 2 -3.36 6.46 -14.51
C ASP A 2 -4.34 5.49 -15.17
N ALA A 3 -5.23 5.98 -16.03
CA ALA A 3 -6.19 5.16 -16.77
C ALA A 3 -5.53 3.97 -17.52
N ILE A 4 -4.26 4.13 -17.90
CA ILE A 4 -3.44 3.10 -18.54
C ILE A 4 -3.19 1.92 -17.58
N VAL A 5 -2.90 2.16 -16.31
CA VAL A 5 -2.60 1.08 -15.34
C VAL A 5 -3.86 0.29 -14.97
N GLU A 6 -5.00 0.95 -14.82
CA GLU A 6 -6.28 0.26 -14.61
C GLU A 6 -6.65 -0.61 -15.82
N ALA A 7 -6.47 -0.09 -17.03
CA ALA A 7 -6.73 -0.85 -18.25
C ALA A 7 -5.84 -2.10 -18.35
N VAL A 8 -4.54 -1.98 -18.03
CA VAL A 8 -3.60 -3.10 -18.01
C VAL A 8 -3.96 -4.12 -16.92
N HIS A 9 -4.27 -3.67 -15.71
CA HIS A 9 -4.68 -4.54 -14.60
C HIS A 9 -5.94 -5.33 -14.95
N LYS A 10 -6.95 -4.65 -15.49
CA LYS A 10 -8.20 -5.28 -15.91
C LYS A 10 -7.97 -6.29 -17.03
N SER A 11 -7.23 -5.91 -18.07
CA SER A 11 -6.92 -6.81 -19.19
C SER A 11 -6.15 -8.06 -18.74
N ALA A 12 -5.19 -7.91 -17.82
CA ALA A 12 -4.45 -9.03 -17.24
C ALA A 12 -5.35 -9.97 -16.43
N SER A 13 -6.23 -9.43 -15.56
CA SER A 13 -7.17 -10.24 -14.78
C SER A 13 -8.17 -10.99 -15.67
N ASP A 14 -8.72 -10.32 -16.69
CA ASP A 14 -9.64 -10.93 -17.65
C ASP A 14 -8.97 -12.09 -18.42
N THR A 15 -7.69 -11.91 -18.78
CA THR A 15 -6.90 -12.94 -19.46
C THR A 15 -6.65 -14.15 -18.56
N LEU A 16 -6.27 -13.92 -17.29
CA LEU A 16 -6.02 -14.98 -16.32
C LEU A 16 -7.28 -15.82 -16.05
N LYS A 17 -8.43 -15.17 -15.85
CA LYS A 17 -9.73 -15.86 -15.67
C LYS A 17 -10.13 -16.67 -16.89
N LYS A 18 -9.94 -16.11 -18.09
CA LYS A 18 -10.23 -16.84 -19.33
C LYS A 18 -9.37 -18.09 -19.44
N TYR A 19 -8.08 -17.98 -19.12
CA TYR A 19 -7.15 -19.10 -19.19
C TYR A 19 -7.46 -20.19 -18.16
N GLU A 20 -7.78 -19.81 -16.92
CA GLU A 20 -8.24 -20.74 -15.87
C GLU A 20 -9.53 -21.45 -16.30
N GLN A 21 -10.53 -20.70 -16.79
CA GLN A 21 -11.81 -21.26 -17.20
C GLN A 21 -11.70 -22.22 -18.40
N THR A 22 -10.84 -21.90 -19.37
CA THR A 22 -10.57 -22.78 -20.52
C THR A 22 -9.89 -24.07 -20.07
N SER A 23 -8.93 -23.97 -19.15
CA SER A 23 -8.19 -25.13 -18.63
C SER A 23 -9.09 -26.05 -17.80
N ILE A 24 -9.93 -25.49 -16.93
CA ILE A 24 -10.94 -26.25 -16.17
C ILE A 24 -11.91 -26.96 -17.11
N ARG A 25 -12.39 -26.28 -18.16
CA ARG A 25 -13.30 -26.89 -19.15
C ARG A 25 -12.67 -28.06 -19.90
N LEU A 26 -11.41 -27.94 -20.32
CA LEU A 26 -10.69 -29.02 -21.00
C LEU A 26 -10.52 -30.24 -20.09
N LEU A 27 -10.16 -30.02 -18.83
CA LEU A 27 -9.96 -31.10 -17.86
C LEU A 27 -11.26 -31.77 -17.41
N ALA A 28 -12.34 -30.99 -17.25
CA ALA A 28 -13.67 -31.54 -16.99
C ALA A 28 -14.15 -32.45 -18.13
N GLY A 29 -13.86 -32.10 -19.38
CA GLY A 29 -14.12 -32.96 -20.55
C GLY A 29 -13.31 -34.27 -20.55
N LEU A 30 -12.23 -34.33 -19.78
CA LEU A 30 -11.38 -35.52 -19.58
C LEU A 30 -11.72 -36.26 -18.26
N GLY A 31 -12.73 -35.82 -17.51
CA GLY A 31 -13.11 -36.42 -16.22
C GLY A 31 -12.11 -36.17 -15.09
N VAL A 32 -11.21 -35.19 -15.23
CA VAL A 32 -10.25 -34.80 -14.19
C VAL A 32 -10.87 -33.71 -13.33
N GLU A 33 -11.12 -34.00 -12.06
CA GLU A 33 -11.69 -33.05 -11.09
C GLU A 33 -10.66 -32.67 -10.01
N GLY A 34 -10.59 -31.38 -9.67
CA GLY A 34 -9.72 -30.86 -8.59
C GLY A 34 -9.03 -29.54 -8.92
N ASP A 35 -8.45 -28.90 -7.89
CA ASP A 35 -7.63 -27.72 -8.06
C ASP A 35 -6.35 -28.09 -8.84
N THR A 36 -6.21 -27.52 -10.03
CA THR A 36 -5.03 -27.76 -10.87
C THR A 36 -3.85 -26.94 -10.35
N HIS A 37 -2.63 -27.45 -10.56
CA HIS A 37 -1.41 -26.66 -10.31
C HIS A 37 -1.50 -25.27 -10.98
N MET A 38 -2.09 -25.22 -12.17
CA MET A 38 -2.37 -24.00 -12.92
C MET A 38 -3.38 -23.07 -12.24
N GLY A 39 -4.48 -23.57 -11.69
CA GLY A 39 -5.44 -22.77 -10.92
C GLY A 39 -4.81 -22.19 -9.66
N ILE A 40 -3.94 -22.94 -8.99
CA ILE A 40 -3.14 -22.44 -7.87
C ILE A 40 -2.20 -21.31 -8.32
N THR A 41 -1.53 -21.45 -9.47
CA THR A 41 -0.67 -20.41 -10.03
C THR A 41 -1.44 -19.14 -10.40
N VAL A 42 -2.62 -19.27 -11.03
CA VAL A 42 -3.48 -18.13 -11.39
C VAL A 42 -3.94 -17.37 -10.15
N LYS A 43 -4.41 -18.08 -9.10
CA LYS A 43 -4.79 -17.48 -7.82
C LYS A 43 -3.64 -16.69 -7.18
N HIS A 44 -2.39 -17.19 -7.25
CA HIS A 44 -1.23 -16.46 -6.74
C HIS A 44 -0.88 -15.22 -7.59
N LEU A 45 -0.97 -15.32 -8.93
CA LEU A 45 -0.72 -14.20 -9.82
C LEU A 45 -1.75 -13.08 -9.65
N GLU A 46 -3.03 -13.41 -9.45
CA GLU A 46 -4.07 -12.42 -9.14
C GLU A 46 -3.80 -11.69 -7.82
N LYS A 47 -3.42 -12.42 -6.77
CA LYS A 47 -3.03 -11.81 -5.49
C LYS A 47 -1.85 -10.85 -5.64
N ASN A 48 -0.83 -11.25 -6.40
CA ASN A 48 0.33 -10.39 -6.67
C ASN A 48 -0.07 -9.15 -7.48
N LEU A 49 -0.92 -9.31 -8.50
CA LEU A 49 -1.42 -8.21 -9.31
C LEU A 49 -2.23 -7.21 -8.48
N GLN A 50 -3.04 -7.70 -7.52
CA GLN A 50 -3.74 -6.87 -6.54
C GLN A 50 -2.79 -6.14 -5.59
N ALA A 51 -1.78 -6.85 -5.07
CA ALA A 51 -0.79 -6.26 -4.17
C ALA A 51 0.00 -5.14 -4.87
N ILE A 52 0.43 -5.35 -6.12
CA ILE A 52 1.13 -4.34 -6.92
C ILE A 52 0.24 -3.12 -7.19
N ALA A 53 -1.04 -3.33 -7.52
CA ALA A 53 -1.99 -2.24 -7.68
C ALA A 53 -2.13 -1.42 -6.39
N HIS A 54 -2.14 -2.08 -5.23
CA HIS A 54 -2.23 -1.41 -3.94
C HIS A 54 -0.94 -0.68 -3.54
N LEU A 55 0.24 -1.23 -3.86
CA LEU A 55 1.53 -0.61 -3.58
C LEU A 55 1.72 0.72 -4.34
N LYS A 56 1.21 0.85 -5.57
CA LYS A 56 1.31 2.12 -6.33
C LYS A 56 0.61 3.30 -5.65
N HIS A 57 -0.41 3.05 -4.82
CA HIS A 57 -1.04 4.09 -4.00
C HIS A 57 -0.16 4.52 -2.81
N LYS A 58 0.72 3.63 -2.34
CA LYS A 58 1.64 3.87 -1.23
C LYS A 58 2.85 4.72 -1.65
N ASP A 59 3.19 4.72 -2.95
CA ASP A 59 4.34 5.43 -3.52
C ASP A 59 4.08 6.89 -3.91
N ARG A 60 2.86 7.41 -3.72
CA ARG A 60 2.71 8.86 -3.58
C ARG A 60 3.20 9.22 -2.18
N LEU A 61 4.52 9.36 -2.06
CA LEU A 61 5.09 10.32 -1.11
C LEU A 61 4.45 11.67 -1.46
N GLU A 62 3.30 11.95 -0.87
CA GLU A 62 2.78 13.31 -0.82
C GLU A 62 3.90 14.13 -0.21
N ILE A 63 4.48 15.03 -1.00
CA ILE A 63 5.46 15.98 -0.48
C ILE A 63 4.71 16.70 0.64
N GLY A 64 5.10 16.40 1.88
CA GLY A 64 4.41 16.90 3.06
C GLY A 64 4.46 18.41 3.01
N THR A 65 3.29 19.05 2.91
CA THR A 65 3.20 20.50 3.08
C THR A 65 3.32 20.82 4.56
N VAL A 66 3.97 21.94 4.90
CA VAL A 66 4.09 22.39 6.28
C VAL A 66 2.69 22.75 6.79
N ARG A 67 2.16 21.97 7.74
CA ARG A 67 0.85 22.21 8.36
C ARG A 67 0.93 23.14 9.58
N HIS A 68 2.00 23.01 10.37
CA HIS A 68 2.20 23.77 11.60
C HIS A 68 3.66 24.23 11.75
N ASN A 69 3.85 25.43 12.30
CA ASN A 69 5.15 25.96 12.70
C ASN A 69 5.21 25.99 14.23
N LEU A 70 6.02 25.10 14.82
CA LEU A 70 6.13 24.93 16.27
C LEU A 70 7.25 25.82 16.84
N ILE A 71 7.00 27.13 16.93
CA ILE A 71 8.03 28.18 17.12
C ILE A 71 8.31 28.60 18.57
N GLU A 72 7.83 27.85 19.55
CA GLU A 72 7.87 28.30 20.95
C GLU A 72 9.22 28.04 21.64
N HIS A 73 10.09 27.22 21.05
CA HIS A 73 11.42 27.00 21.61
C HIS A 73 12.30 28.22 21.37
N ARG A 74 13.02 28.64 22.42
CA ARG A 74 13.88 29.84 22.38
C ARG A 74 15.30 29.55 21.90
N ASP A 75 15.63 28.28 21.73
CA ASP A 75 16.92 27.80 21.29
C ASP A 75 16.77 26.45 20.56
N ARG A 76 17.89 25.92 20.05
CA ARG A 76 17.95 24.74 19.18
C ARG A 76 17.17 23.55 19.74
N VAL A 77 16.22 23.06 18.95
CA VAL A 77 15.56 21.77 19.20
C VAL A 77 16.58 20.66 18.94
N THR A 78 16.80 19.81 19.94
CA THR A 78 17.78 18.71 19.90
C THR A 78 17.14 17.35 19.75
N SER A 79 15.85 17.23 20.06
CA SER A 79 15.11 15.97 20.00
C SER A 79 13.63 16.18 19.69
N ILE A 80 13.04 15.21 19.00
CA ILE A 80 11.63 15.18 18.61
C ILE A 80 11.10 13.74 18.66
N THR A 81 9.89 13.55 19.16
CA THR A 81 9.18 12.27 19.15
C THR A 81 7.69 12.46 18.92
N ILE A 82 7.07 11.53 18.19
CA ILE A 82 5.62 11.48 18.00
C ILE A 82 5.11 10.33 18.85
N ILE A 83 4.10 10.60 19.68
CA ILE A 83 3.45 9.58 20.49
C ILE A 83 2.65 8.66 19.55
N PRO A 84 2.56 7.34 19.82
CA PRO A 84 1.81 6.40 18.98
C PRO A 84 0.32 6.74 18.77
N ASP A 85 -0.23 7.70 19.53
CA ASP A 85 -1.57 8.24 19.31
C ASP A 85 -1.71 9.02 17.99
N GLY A 86 -0.59 9.40 17.36
CA GLY A 86 -0.54 10.15 16.11
C GLY A 86 -1.02 11.60 16.21
N ARG A 87 -1.32 12.08 17.43
CA ARG A 87 -1.89 13.40 17.70
C ARG A 87 -1.02 14.23 18.62
N THR A 88 -0.06 13.61 19.28
CA THR A 88 0.82 14.28 20.22
C THR A 88 2.27 14.22 19.76
N LEU A 89 2.93 15.37 19.75
CA LEU A 89 4.35 15.52 19.45
C LEU A 89 5.04 16.14 20.66
N VAL A 90 6.21 15.62 21.01
CA VAL A 90 7.05 16.13 22.10
C VAL A 90 8.40 16.56 21.55
N SER A 91 8.84 17.76 21.90
CA SER A 91 10.13 18.32 21.50
C SER A 91 10.96 18.74 22.71
N GLY A 92 12.27 18.51 22.64
CA GLY A 92 13.26 18.96 23.63
C GLY A 92 14.26 19.94 23.02
N SER A 93 14.68 20.94 23.78
CA SER A 93 15.57 22.02 23.30
C SER A 93 16.68 22.34 24.31
N THR A 94 17.77 22.95 23.81
CA THR A 94 18.83 23.55 24.63
C THR A 94 18.34 24.73 25.48
N ASP A 95 17.14 25.24 25.23
CA ASP A 95 16.46 26.24 26.07
C ASP A 95 16.04 25.70 27.46
N ARG A 96 16.38 24.44 27.76
CA ARG A 96 16.08 23.71 29.00
C ARG A 96 14.59 23.42 29.18
N THR A 97 13.81 23.42 28.10
CA THR A 97 12.38 23.10 28.13
C THR A 97 12.04 21.89 27.27
N ILE A 98 10.94 21.25 27.64
CA ILE A 98 10.24 20.25 26.83
C ILE A 98 8.87 20.86 26.48
N LYS A 99 8.43 20.71 25.24
CA LYS A 99 7.12 21.17 24.78
C LYS A 99 6.30 20.01 24.24
N ILE A 100 4.99 20.07 24.49
CA ILE A 100 4.01 19.10 24.05
C ILE A 100 3.05 19.82 23.09
N TRP A 101 2.82 19.20 21.94
CA TRP A 101 2.05 19.77 20.85
C TRP A 101 0.94 18.81 20.47
N GLN A 102 -0.29 19.32 20.33
CA GLN A 102 -1.37 18.59 19.68
C GLN A 102 -1.37 18.94 18.19
N ILE A 103 -1.32 17.93 17.33
CA ILE A 103 -1.24 18.02 15.86
C ILE A 103 -2.43 17.36 15.18
#